data_AF-A0A956QYV3-F1
#
_entry.id   AF-A0A956QYV3-F1
#
_cell.length_a   1.000
_cell.length_b   1.000
_cell.length_c   1.000
_cell.angle_alpha   90.00
_cell.angle_beta   90.00
_cell.angle_gamma   90.00
#
_symmetry.space_group_name_H-M   'P 1'
#
loop_
_entity.id
_entity.type
_entity.pdbx_description
1 polymer ?
#
loop_
_entity_poly.entity_id
_entity_poly.type
_entity_poly.pdbx_seq_one_letter_code
_entity_poly.pdbx_strand_id
1 'polypeptide(L)'
;DHCTNYELGTGVQAFSACIDGEHWIEFETFNNVGNPPPPSYAWDTVLELAQVRLHDGGLGEGEADIEFSLSDVPLGVEASAIVDEIRANMAADPVALEDLAEHLTNNTDGFADFYYWKPAPGGPVELEGDWLFFVTADDIPVDDSGPARPYAYQNPGFFADAGLSSKISTTDLVDGDDSHEKVRIAPGDTLYVEDDTGKVFRIDVGDKASPNTIGLDVTRVK
;
A
#
# COMPACT_ATOMS: atom_id res chain seq x y z
N ASP A 1 -40.53 -4.80 -44.33
CA ASP A 1 -41.11 -5.77 -43.39
C ASP A 1 -40.72 -7.19 -43.79
N HIS A 2 -39.75 -7.76 -43.08
CA HIS A 2 -39.35 -9.16 -43.25
C HIS A 2 -39.06 -9.78 -41.88
N CYS A 3 -39.59 -10.97 -41.61
CA CYS A 3 -39.32 -11.70 -40.38
C CYS A 3 -38.65 -13.03 -40.69
N THR A 4 -37.60 -13.35 -39.94
CA THR A 4 -36.99 -14.67 -39.91
C THR A 4 -37.37 -15.36 -38.60
N ASN A 5 -37.98 -16.54 -38.71
CA ASN A 5 -38.43 -17.33 -37.56
C ASN A 5 -37.60 -18.61 -37.45
N TYR A 6 -37.19 -18.95 -36.23
CA TYR A 6 -36.46 -20.18 -35.95
C TYR A 6 -37.26 -21.03 -34.98
N GLU A 7 -37.61 -22.23 -35.42
CA GLU A 7 -38.39 -23.21 -34.65
C GLU A 7 -37.48 -24.29 -34.08
N LEU A 8 -37.78 -24.73 -32.86
CA LEU A 8 -37.21 -25.96 -32.30
C LEU A 8 -37.76 -27.17 -33.05
N GLY A 9 -37.08 -28.32 -32.95
CA GLY A 9 -37.57 -29.58 -33.54
C GLY A 9 -38.94 -30.04 -33.01
N THR A 10 -39.48 -29.37 -31.99
CA THR A 10 -40.83 -29.57 -31.43
C THR A 10 -41.91 -28.72 -32.11
N GLY A 11 -41.55 -27.85 -33.07
CA GLY A 11 -42.47 -26.91 -33.73
C GLY A 11 -42.79 -25.65 -32.92
N VAL A 12 -42.13 -25.46 -31.78
CA VAL A 12 -42.22 -24.23 -30.99
C VAL A 12 -41.27 -23.19 -31.57
N GLN A 13 -41.76 -21.99 -31.85
CA GLN A 13 -40.92 -20.87 -32.24
C GLN A 13 -40.00 -20.47 -31.08
N ALA A 14 -38.69 -20.63 -31.26
CA ALA A 14 -37.68 -20.27 -30.27
C ALA A 14 -37.28 -18.79 -30.37
N PHE A 15 -37.29 -18.26 -31.59
CA PHE A 15 -36.75 -16.94 -31.87
C PHE A 15 -37.42 -16.35 -33.12
N SER A 16 -37.71 -15.05 -33.07
CA SER A 16 -38.08 -14.24 -34.23
C SER A 16 -37.13 -13.06 -34.34
N ALA A 17 -36.79 -12.70 -35.58
CA ALA A 17 -36.09 -11.46 -35.91
C ALA A 17 -36.85 -10.77 -37.05
N CYS A 18 -37.45 -9.63 -36.76
CA CYS A 18 -38.25 -8.86 -37.71
C CYS A 18 -37.57 -7.54 -38.03
N ILE A 19 -37.45 -7.19 -39.31
CA ILE A 19 -37.04 -5.86 -39.76
C ILE A 19 -38.24 -5.11 -40.34
N ASP A 20 -38.51 -3.92 -39.83
CA ASP A 20 -39.64 -3.08 -40.27
C ASP A 20 -39.27 -2.16 -41.46
N GLY A 21 -40.22 -1.33 -41.88
CA GLY A 21 -40.06 -0.38 -42.98
C GLY A 21 -39.13 0.80 -42.68
N GLU A 22 -38.78 1.00 -41.40
CA GLU A 22 -37.82 2.01 -40.93
C GLU A 22 -36.43 1.40 -40.65
N HIS A 23 -36.25 0.10 -40.96
CA HIS A 23 -35.04 -0.68 -40.73
C HIS A 23 -34.74 -0.97 -39.25
N TRP A 24 -35.70 -0.82 -38.34
CA TRP A 24 -35.57 -1.33 -36.99
C TRP A 24 -35.66 -2.84 -36.97
N ILE A 25 -34.81 -3.46 -36.16
CA ILE A 25 -34.78 -4.91 -35.97
C ILE A 25 -35.33 -5.23 -34.58
N GLU A 26 -36.44 -5.95 -34.52
CA GLU A 26 -37.04 -6.47 -33.30
C GLU A 26 -36.70 -7.96 -33.16
N PHE A 27 -36.32 -8.37 -31.94
CA PHE A 27 -36.04 -9.76 -31.59
C PHE A 27 -36.98 -10.24 -30.49
N GLU A 28 -37.61 -11.40 -30.66
CA GLU A 28 -38.42 -12.04 -29.62
C GLU A 28 -37.87 -13.44 -29.33
N THR A 29 -37.65 -13.78 -28.05
CA THR A 29 -37.18 -15.11 -27.63
C THR A 29 -38.23 -15.86 -26.81
N PHE A 30 -38.32 -17.17 -27.06
CA PHE A 30 -39.21 -18.04 -26.31
C PHE A 30 -38.84 -18.07 -24.83
N ASN A 31 -39.82 -17.86 -23.93
CA ASN A 31 -39.66 -17.83 -22.48
C ASN A 31 -38.62 -16.82 -21.96
N ASN A 32 -38.38 -15.70 -22.67
CA ASN A 32 -37.40 -14.71 -22.26
C ASN A 32 -35.99 -15.29 -22.10
N VAL A 33 -35.65 -16.32 -22.88
CA VAL A 33 -34.29 -16.89 -22.88
C VAL A 33 -33.33 -15.80 -23.36
N GLY A 34 -32.40 -15.42 -22.48
CA GLY A 34 -31.50 -14.28 -22.69
C GLY A 34 -31.84 -13.05 -21.85
N ASN A 35 -33.00 -13.01 -21.17
CA ASN A 35 -33.23 -11.98 -20.17
C ASN A 35 -32.23 -12.13 -19.02
N PRO A 36 -31.60 -11.03 -18.61
CA PRO A 36 -30.68 -11.04 -17.48
C PRO A 36 -31.43 -11.48 -16.21
N PRO A 37 -30.75 -12.21 -15.30
CA PRO A 37 -31.35 -12.50 -13.99
C PRO A 37 -31.72 -11.19 -13.29
N PRO A 38 -32.69 -11.20 -12.35
CA PRO A 38 -33.00 -10.02 -11.56
C PRO A 38 -31.71 -9.43 -10.95
N PRO A 39 -31.50 -8.11 -11.05
CA PRO A 39 -30.25 -7.50 -10.62
C PRO A 39 -30.00 -7.81 -9.14
N SER A 40 -28.84 -8.38 -8.84
CA SER A 40 -28.47 -8.79 -7.49
C SER A 40 -27.60 -7.74 -6.80
N TYR A 41 -26.93 -6.88 -7.58
CA TYR A 41 -26.09 -5.80 -7.11
C TYR A 41 -26.51 -4.46 -7.72
N ALA A 42 -26.10 -3.37 -7.07
CA ALA A 42 -26.31 -2.02 -7.59
C ALA A 42 -25.74 -1.85 -9.00
N TRP A 43 -24.63 -2.53 -9.30
CA TRP A 43 -24.01 -2.48 -10.63
C TRP A 43 -24.88 -3.16 -11.69
N ASP A 44 -25.54 -4.27 -11.35
CA ASP A 44 -26.49 -4.92 -12.27
C ASP A 44 -27.66 -3.96 -12.59
N THR A 45 -28.15 -3.20 -11.60
CA THR A 45 -29.25 -2.25 -11.80
C THR A 45 -28.85 -1.07 -12.70
N VAL A 46 -27.64 -0.54 -12.54
CA VAL A 46 -27.17 0.58 -13.37
C VAL A 46 -26.81 0.10 -14.78
N LEU A 47 -26.28 -1.11 -14.94
CA LEU A 47 -26.02 -1.72 -16.26
C LEU A 47 -27.32 -2.02 -17.01
N GLU A 48 -28.36 -2.54 -16.34
CA GLU A 48 -29.70 -2.71 -16.92
C GLU A 48 -30.31 -1.37 -17.34
N LEU A 49 -30.25 -0.35 -16.48
CA LEU A 49 -30.76 0.99 -16.80
C LEU A 49 -30.00 1.62 -17.98
N ALA A 50 -28.68 1.41 -18.05
CA ALA A 50 -27.85 1.84 -19.16
C ALA A 50 -28.21 1.09 -20.45
N GLN A 51 -28.41 -0.23 -20.41
CA GLN A 51 -28.87 -1.01 -21.55
C GLN A 51 -30.24 -0.53 -22.04
N VAL A 52 -31.24 -0.39 -21.17
CA VAL A 52 -32.57 0.14 -21.54
C VAL A 52 -32.47 1.54 -22.16
N ARG A 53 -31.59 2.41 -21.65
CA ARG A 53 -31.46 3.78 -22.18
C ARG A 53 -30.69 3.84 -23.50
N LEU A 54 -29.70 2.97 -23.70
CA LEU A 54 -28.98 2.82 -24.96
C LEU A 54 -29.86 2.16 -26.04
N HIS A 55 -30.76 1.25 -25.66
CA HIS A 55 -31.61 0.53 -26.60
C HIS A 55 -32.94 1.26 -26.92
N ASP A 56 -33.52 2.01 -25.97
CA ASP A 56 -34.90 2.53 -26.11
C ASP A 56 -34.98 4.07 -26.08
N GLY A 57 -33.85 4.76 -25.82
CA GLY A 57 -33.91 6.04 -25.10
C GLY A 57 -33.61 7.35 -25.84
N GLY A 58 -33.10 7.33 -27.06
CA GLY A 58 -32.79 8.56 -27.79
C GLY A 58 -31.43 9.20 -27.46
N LEU A 59 -30.41 8.38 -27.23
CA LEU A 59 -29.00 8.77 -27.32
C LEU A 59 -28.42 8.21 -28.62
N GLY A 60 -27.65 9.01 -29.37
CA GLY A 60 -27.00 8.56 -30.59
C GLY A 60 -25.88 7.55 -30.32
N GLU A 61 -25.60 6.69 -31.30
CA GLU A 61 -24.48 5.74 -31.23
C GLU A 61 -23.16 6.50 -31.01
N GLY A 62 -22.45 6.17 -29.92
CA GLY A 62 -21.20 6.83 -29.52
C GLY A 62 -21.36 8.08 -28.64
N GLU A 63 -22.57 8.49 -28.29
CA GLU A 63 -22.83 9.65 -27.41
C GLU A 63 -22.91 9.30 -25.93
N ALA A 64 -22.82 8.00 -25.58
CA ALA A 64 -22.84 7.54 -24.20
C ALA A 64 -21.43 7.63 -23.59
N ASP A 65 -21.18 8.68 -22.81
CA ASP A 65 -20.02 8.81 -21.93
C ASP A 65 -20.52 9.04 -20.51
N ILE A 66 -20.65 7.96 -19.73
CA ILE A 66 -21.16 8.00 -18.36
C ILE A 66 -20.09 7.46 -17.43
N GLU A 67 -19.55 8.36 -16.61
CA GLU A 67 -18.65 8.02 -15.51
C GLU A 67 -19.40 8.10 -14.18
N PHE A 68 -19.32 7.02 -13.38
CA PHE A 68 -19.78 7.01 -12.00
C PHE A 68 -18.59 6.84 -11.07
N SER A 69 -18.30 7.87 -10.26
CA SER A 69 -17.44 7.73 -9.09
C SER A 69 -18.29 7.27 -7.91
N LEU A 70 -18.13 6.02 -7.51
CA LEU A 70 -18.83 5.44 -6.36
C LEU A 70 -17.92 5.45 -5.14
N SER A 71 -18.42 5.97 -4.03
CA SER A 71 -17.81 5.93 -2.70
C SER A 71 -18.73 5.20 -1.73
N ASP A 72 -18.16 4.50 -0.74
CA ASP A 72 -18.90 3.79 0.32
C ASP A 72 -19.87 2.70 -0.17
N VAL A 73 -19.50 1.98 -1.22
CA VAL A 73 -20.28 0.82 -1.71
C VAL A 73 -20.18 -0.32 -0.67
N PRO A 74 -21.30 -0.78 -0.08
CA PRO A 74 -21.27 -1.86 0.89
C PRO A 74 -20.87 -3.17 0.17
N LEU A 75 -19.70 -3.70 0.52
CA LEU A 75 -19.13 -4.92 -0.10
C LEU A 75 -19.78 -6.22 0.44
N GLY A 76 -20.79 -6.11 1.30
CA GLY A 76 -21.41 -7.26 1.97
C GLY A 76 -20.55 -7.88 3.08
N VAL A 77 -19.37 -7.32 3.33
CA VAL A 77 -18.47 -7.65 4.44
C VAL A 77 -18.03 -6.36 5.10
N GLU A 78 -18.20 -6.28 6.42
CA GLU A 78 -17.73 -5.15 7.21
C GLU A 78 -16.20 -5.16 7.28
N ALA A 79 -15.58 -3.99 7.26
CA ALA A 79 -14.12 -3.87 7.34
C ALA A 79 -13.56 -4.54 8.62
N SER A 80 -14.31 -4.51 9.72
CA SER A 80 -13.97 -5.21 10.96
C SER A 80 -13.86 -6.73 10.78
N ALA A 81 -14.76 -7.33 10.00
CA ALA A 81 -14.73 -8.76 9.72
C ALA A 81 -13.49 -9.15 8.90
N ILE A 82 -13.08 -8.30 7.95
CA ILE A 82 -11.84 -8.49 7.18
C ILE A 82 -10.62 -8.40 8.10
N VAL A 83 -10.57 -7.40 8.99
CA VAL A 83 -9.46 -7.22 9.95
C VAL A 83 -9.38 -8.39 10.93
N ASP A 84 -10.51 -8.86 11.45
CA ASP A 84 -10.54 -9.98 12.39
C ASP A 84 -10.11 -11.29 11.72
N GLU A 85 -10.50 -11.52 10.46
CA GLU A 85 -10.08 -12.67 9.67
C GLU A 85 -8.58 -12.61 9.34
N ILE A 86 -8.06 -11.43 8.97
CA ILE A 86 -6.61 -11.24 8.76
C ILE A 86 -5.85 -11.53 10.05
N ARG A 87 -6.33 -11.03 11.21
CA ARG A 87 -5.70 -11.29 12.51
C ARG A 87 -5.70 -12.79 12.85
N ALA A 88 -6.81 -13.49 12.60
CA ALA A 88 -6.92 -14.92 12.84
C ALA A 88 -5.94 -15.71 11.95
N ASN A 89 -5.85 -15.37 10.67
CA ASN A 89 -4.92 -16.01 9.73
C ASN A 89 -3.45 -15.75 10.10
N MET A 90 -3.10 -14.52 10.47
CA MET A 90 -1.75 -14.19 10.94
C MET A 90 -1.39 -14.88 12.26
N ALA A 91 -2.34 -15.08 13.17
CA ALA A 91 -2.11 -15.82 14.42
C ALA A 91 -1.99 -17.34 14.20
N ALA A 92 -2.64 -17.87 13.16
CA ALA A 92 -2.61 -19.29 12.82
C ALA A 92 -1.30 -19.69 12.11
N ASP A 93 -0.64 -18.74 11.44
CA ASP A 93 0.63 -18.96 10.73
C ASP A 93 1.70 -17.93 11.12
N PRO A 94 2.33 -18.09 12.30
CA PRO A 94 3.43 -17.23 12.73
C PRO A 94 4.69 -17.38 11.85
N VAL A 95 4.82 -18.47 11.09
CA VAL A 95 5.97 -18.68 10.18
C VAL A 95 5.84 -17.76 8.96
N ALA A 96 4.62 -17.49 8.48
CA ALA A 96 4.40 -16.50 7.43
C ALA A 96 4.78 -15.07 7.87
N LEU A 97 4.70 -14.76 9.18
CA LEU A 97 5.19 -13.49 9.74
C LEU A 97 6.71 -13.43 9.80
N GLU A 98 7.37 -14.53 10.18
CA GLU A 98 8.82 -14.66 10.13
C GLU A 98 9.33 -14.56 8.69
N ASP A 99 8.70 -15.23 7.73
CA ASP A 99 9.08 -15.20 6.31
C ASP A 99 8.83 -13.82 5.68
N LEU A 100 7.76 -13.11 6.06
CA LEU A 100 7.54 -11.73 5.64
C LEU A 100 8.60 -10.79 6.25
N ALA A 101 8.93 -10.95 7.53
CA ALA A 101 9.97 -10.16 8.18
C ALA A 101 11.36 -10.46 7.59
N GLU A 102 11.64 -11.73 7.28
CA GLU A 102 12.87 -12.20 6.66
C GLU A 102 12.98 -11.68 5.22
N HIS A 103 11.91 -11.72 4.41
CA HIS A 103 11.91 -11.11 3.07
C HIS A 103 12.00 -9.58 3.08
N LEU A 104 11.45 -8.92 4.10
CA LEU A 104 11.62 -7.48 4.29
C LEU A 104 13.03 -7.12 4.75
N THR A 105 13.76 -8.04 5.37
CA THR A 105 15.12 -7.85 5.91
C THR A 105 16.21 -8.30 4.93
N ASN A 106 16.00 -9.38 4.17
CA ASN A 106 16.95 -9.97 3.20
C ASN A 106 17.10 -9.19 1.88
N ASN A 107 16.50 -8.00 1.77
CA ASN A 107 16.72 -7.10 0.64
C ASN A 107 17.86 -6.09 0.89
N THR A 108 18.48 -6.14 2.08
CA THR A 108 19.54 -5.22 2.49
C THR A 108 20.85 -6.00 2.67
N ASP A 109 21.94 -5.53 2.07
CA ASP A 109 23.27 -6.10 2.26
C ASP A 109 24.01 -5.29 3.34
N GLY A 110 24.48 -6.00 4.38
CA GLY A 110 25.19 -5.41 5.52
C GLY A 110 24.29 -5.10 6.74
N PHE A 111 24.95 -4.71 7.83
CA PHE A 111 24.29 -4.31 9.08
C PHE A 111 24.07 -2.80 9.11
N ALA A 112 22.91 -2.36 9.58
CA ALA A 112 22.61 -0.94 9.73
C ALA A 112 23.45 -0.31 10.85
N ASP A 113 23.88 0.93 10.64
CA ASP A 113 24.58 1.75 11.64
C ASP A 113 23.63 2.66 12.44
N PHE A 114 22.41 2.83 11.95
CA PHE A 114 21.33 3.54 12.62
C PHE A 114 19.98 3.05 12.09
N TYR A 115 18.91 3.35 12.82
CA TYR A 115 17.54 3.08 12.40
C TYR A 115 16.64 4.29 12.61
N TYR A 116 15.57 4.34 11.84
CA TYR A 116 14.52 5.35 11.95
C TYR A 116 13.51 4.92 13.01
N TRP A 117 13.16 5.85 13.90
CA TRP A 117 12.16 5.66 14.93
C TRP A 117 11.15 6.78 14.92
N LYS A 118 9.90 6.43 15.23
CA LYS A 118 8.80 7.37 15.37
C LYS A 118 7.91 6.91 16.52
N PRO A 119 7.46 7.82 17.40
CA PRO A 119 6.55 7.46 18.48
C PRO A 119 5.19 6.99 17.93
N ALA A 120 4.52 6.17 18.74
CA ALA A 120 3.15 5.75 18.47
C ALA A 120 2.20 6.97 18.39
N PRO A 121 1.18 6.95 17.50
CA PRO A 121 0.17 8.00 17.45
C PRO A 121 -0.53 8.19 18.80
N GLY A 122 -0.70 9.45 19.22
CA GLY A 122 -1.33 9.79 20.50
C GLY A 122 -0.44 9.64 21.73
N GLY A 123 0.87 9.42 21.53
CA GLY A 123 1.88 9.47 22.59
C GLY A 123 2.16 10.90 23.09
N PRO A 124 3.12 11.06 24.01
CA PRO A 124 3.51 12.36 24.54
C PRO A 124 4.02 13.31 23.44
N VAL A 125 3.55 14.56 23.46
CA VAL A 125 3.84 15.57 22.42
C VAL A 125 5.35 15.87 22.34
N GLU A 126 6.04 15.80 23.46
CA GLU A 126 7.49 15.99 23.56
C GLU A 126 8.31 14.93 22.80
N LEU A 127 7.75 13.75 22.57
CA LEU A 127 8.40 12.66 21.82
C LEU A 127 8.05 12.67 20.33
N GLU A 128 7.03 13.44 19.92
CA GLU A 128 6.55 13.52 18.53
C GLU A 128 7.69 13.78 17.54
N GLY A 129 7.47 13.44 16.27
CA GLY A 129 8.40 13.72 15.18
C GLY A 129 9.19 12.49 14.72
N ASP A 130 10.19 12.76 13.90
CA ASP A 130 10.99 11.78 13.19
C ASP A 130 12.36 11.71 13.86
N TRP A 131 12.83 10.51 14.20
CA TRP A 131 14.08 10.33 14.92
C TRP A 131 14.99 9.33 14.22
N LEU A 132 16.29 9.56 14.34
CA LEU A 132 17.31 8.56 14.04
C LEU A 132 17.98 8.13 15.34
N PHE A 133 18.10 6.82 15.50
CA PHE A 133 18.77 6.17 16.63
C PHE A 133 20.00 5.47 16.10
N PHE A 134 21.16 5.82 16.62
CA PHE A 134 22.42 5.18 16.27
C PHE A 134 22.58 3.88 17.05
N VAL A 135 22.98 2.81 16.39
CA VAL A 135 23.05 1.48 17.00
C VAL A 135 24.04 1.42 18.16
N THR A 136 23.74 0.58 19.13
CA THR A 136 24.60 0.20 20.25
C THR A 136 25.17 -1.21 20.04
N ALA A 137 26.01 -1.66 20.98
CA ALA A 137 26.54 -3.02 20.93
C ALA A 137 25.45 -4.08 21.08
N ASP A 138 24.36 -3.76 21.77
CA ASP A 138 23.25 -4.69 22.03
C ASP A 138 22.37 -4.92 20.79
N ASP A 139 22.43 -4.02 19.80
CA ASP A 139 21.70 -4.14 18.53
C ASP A 139 22.43 -4.98 17.49
N ILE A 140 23.71 -5.33 17.74
CA ILE A 140 24.45 -6.21 16.86
C ILE A 140 23.90 -7.64 17.04
N PRO A 141 23.40 -8.28 15.96
CA PRO A 141 22.90 -9.64 16.05
C PRO A 141 23.96 -10.60 16.61
N VAL A 142 23.54 -11.47 17.51
CA VAL A 142 24.42 -12.48 18.13
C VAL A 142 24.03 -13.85 17.59
N ASP A 143 25.00 -14.57 17.03
CA ASP A 143 24.88 -15.96 16.62
C ASP A 143 25.65 -16.90 17.57
N ASP A 144 25.68 -18.20 17.26
CA ASP A 144 26.38 -19.22 18.06
C ASP A 144 27.89 -18.95 18.24
N SER A 145 28.48 -18.11 17.39
CA SER A 145 29.89 -17.69 17.43
C SER A 145 30.10 -16.34 18.11
N GLY A 146 29.03 -15.65 18.52
CA GLY A 146 29.06 -14.34 19.16
C GLY A 146 28.43 -13.24 18.29
N PRO A 147 28.73 -11.96 18.56
CA PRO A 147 28.24 -10.85 17.75
C PRO A 147 28.69 -10.99 16.29
N ALA A 148 27.77 -10.79 15.35
CA ALA A 148 28.01 -10.92 13.92
C ALA A 148 29.06 -9.93 13.38
N ARG A 149 29.28 -8.82 14.10
CA ARG A 149 30.40 -7.89 13.90
C ARG A 149 30.87 -7.28 15.24
N PRO A 150 32.12 -6.80 15.34
CA PRO A 150 32.52 -6.00 16.51
C PRO A 150 31.86 -4.63 16.50
N TYR A 151 31.53 -4.10 17.69
CA TYR A 151 31.12 -2.69 17.85
C TYR A 151 32.36 -1.79 17.77
N ALA A 152 32.74 -1.37 16.56
CA ALA A 152 34.04 -0.72 16.26
C ALA A 152 33.95 0.77 15.90
N TYR A 153 32.89 1.48 16.33
CA TYR A 153 32.70 2.90 16.06
C TYR A 153 33.65 3.78 16.91
N GLN A 154 34.34 4.73 16.27
CA GLN A 154 35.19 5.68 16.98
C GLN A 154 34.38 6.89 17.47
N ASN A 155 33.43 7.34 16.66
CA ASN A 155 32.57 8.49 16.94
C ASN A 155 31.08 8.09 16.77
N PRO A 156 30.50 7.30 17.69
CA PRO A 156 29.09 6.92 17.60
C PRO A 156 28.18 8.14 17.72
N GLY A 157 27.10 8.17 16.93
CA GLY A 157 26.10 9.23 16.91
C GLY A 157 26.11 10.08 15.64
N PHE A 158 25.45 11.24 15.72
CA PHE A 158 25.24 12.14 14.58
C PHE A 158 25.90 13.49 14.81
N PHE A 159 26.46 14.08 13.75
CA PHE A 159 27.29 15.28 13.79
C PHE A 159 26.82 16.34 12.80
N ALA A 160 27.07 17.62 13.10
CA ALA A 160 26.77 18.74 12.22
C ALA A 160 27.83 18.97 11.11
N ASP A 161 28.99 18.32 11.21
CA ASP A 161 30.11 18.51 10.29
C ASP A 161 30.81 17.20 9.91
N ALA A 162 31.37 17.18 8.69
CA ALA A 162 32.12 16.04 8.16
C ALA A 162 33.42 15.72 8.92
N GLY A 163 33.88 16.63 9.78
CA GLY A 163 35.03 16.42 10.67
C GLY A 163 34.68 15.67 11.95
N LEU A 164 33.39 15.38 12.17
CA LEU A 164 32.86 14.74 13.38
C LEU A 164 33.21 15.51 14.66
N SER A 165 33.30 16.85 14.56
CA SER A 165 33.73 17.71 15.67
C SER A 165 32.57 18.27 16.50
N SER A 166 31.38 18.37 15.91
CA SER A 166 30.18 18.93 16.52
C SER A 166 29.07 17.88 16.57
N LYS A 167 29.05 17.07 17.64
CA LYS A 167 27.97 16.10 17.88
C LYS A 167 26.64 16.82 18.14
N ILE A 168 25.58 16.35 17.48
CA ILE A 168 24.20 16.87 17.61
C ILE A 168 23.24 15.81 18.16
N SER A 169 23.65 14.55 18.21
CA SER A 169 22.90 13.50 18.90
C SER A 169 23.10 13.57 20.42
N THR A 170 22.12 13.06 21.15
CA THR A 170 22.17 12.91 22.62
C THR A 170 21.68 11.54 23.05
N THR A 171 22.06 11.09 24.23
CA THR A 171 21.52 9.88 24.87
C THR A 171 20.38 10.21 25.83
N ASP A 172 19.71 11.35 25.64
CA ASP A 172 18.60 11.74 26.50
C ASP A 172 17.46 10.72 26.43
N LEU A 173 16.69 10.62 27.51
CA LEU A 173 15.62 9.64 27.63
C LEU A 173 14.53 9.91 26.58
N VAL A 174 14.36 8.99 25.64
CA VAL A 174 13.31 9.02 24.61
C VAL A 174 12.64 7.65 24.61
N ASP A 175 11.35 7.63 24.91
CA ASP A 175 10.55 6.39 24.99
C ASP A 175 11.16 5.27 25.85
N GLY A 176 11.77 5.65 26.99
CA GLY A 176 12.39 4.70 27.91
C GLY A 176 13.80 4.25 27.52
N ASP A 177 14.31 4.67 26.37
CA ASP A 177 15.70 4.44 25.96
C ASP A 177 16.60 5.59 26.43
N ASP A 178 17.75 5.29 27.02
CA ASP A 178 18.82 6.24 27.38
C ASP A 178 20.22 5.75 26.95
N SER A 179 20.29 4.69 26.14
CA SER A 179 21.53 4.06 25.68
C SER A 179 21.94 4.50 24.27
N HIS A 180 20.98 4.74 23.38
CA HIS A 180 21.25 5.11 21.99
C HIS A 180 21.61 6.59 21.85
N GLU A 181 22.46 6.92 20.88
CA GLU A 181 22.61 8.30 20.41
C GLU A 181 21.44 8.64 19.48
N LYS A 182 20.69 9.69 19.83
CA LYS A 182 19.43 10.06 19.18
C LYS A 182 19.48 11.48 18.63
N VAL A 183 18.91 11.67 17.45
CA VAL A 183 18.68 13.00 16.88
C VAL A 183 17.28 13.07 16.27
N ARG A 184 16.57 14.16 16.55
CA ARG A 184 15.31 14.47 15.87
C ARG A 184 15.63 15.11 14.52
N ILE A 185 14.97 14.66 13.47
CA ILE A 185 15.20 15.11 12.11
C ILE A 185 13.96 15.77 11.51
N ALA A 186 14.18 16.68 10.58
CA ALA A 186 13.17 17.29 9.74
C ALA A 186 13.66 17.33 8.28
N PRO A 187 12.72 17.33 7.30
CA PRO A 187 13.08 17.57 5.90
C PRO A 187 13.94 18.83 5.73
N GLY A 188 15.05 18.70 5.01
CA GLY A 188 16.04 19.75 4.80
C GLY A 188 17.23 19.72 5.77
N ASP A 189 17.21 18.87 6.80
CA ASP A 189 18.36 18.69 7.68
C ASP A 189 19.52 18.00 6.95
N THR A 190 20.75 18.37 7.32
CA THR A 190 21.98 17.69 6.90
C THR A 190 22.76 17.29 8.14
N LEU A 191 23.13 16.02 8.22
CA LEU A 191 23.90 15.44 9.31
C LEU A 191 25.00 14.52 8.79
N TYR A 192 25.96 14.20 9.65
CA TYR A 192 27.12 13.38 9.34
C TYR A 192 27.25 12.24 10.33
N VAL A 193 27.71 11.08 9.84
CA VAL A 193 27.81 9.86 10.62
C VAL A 193 29.06 9.06 10.20
N GLU A 194 29.64 8.32 11.14
CA GLU A 194 30.79 7.43 10.91
C GLU A 194 30.34 5.96 10.96
N ASP A 195 30.80 5.14 10.00
CA ASP A 195 30.60 3.69 10.04
C ASP A 195 31.60 2.98 10.96
N ASP A 196 31.41 1.68 11.17
CA ASP A 196 32.29 0.81 11.96
C ASP A 196 33.69 0.61 11.35
N THR A 197 33.93 1.14 10.15
CA THR A 197 35.23 1.13 9.45
C THR A 197 35.90 2.51 9.40
N GLY A 198 35.31 3.54 10.01
CA GLY A 198 35.83 4.90 10.05
C GLY A 198 35.57 5.73 8.78
N LYS A 199 34.66 5.29 7.90
CA LYS A 199 34.21 6.10 6.76
C LYS A 199 33.15 7.08 7.21
N VAL A 200 33.14 8.26 6.60
CA VAL A 200 32.17 9.31 6.95
C VAL A 200 31.14 9.44 5.84
N PHE A 201 29.88 9.47 6.24
CA PHE A 201 28.75 9.66 5.38
C PHE A 201 28.03 10.96 5.73
N ARG A 202 27.57 11.66 4.70
CA ARG A 202 26.61 12.75 4.79
C ARG A 202 25.21 12.17 4.56
N ILE A 203 24.29 12.52 5.44
CA ILE A 203 22.87 12.19 5.33
C ILE A 203 22.14 13.50 5.08
N ASP A 204 21.45 13.59 3.95
CA ASP A 204 20.52 14.66 3.64
C ASP A 204 19.09 14.15 3.84
N VAL A 205 18.34 14.80 4.72
CA VAL A 205 16.96 14.42 5.05
C VAL A 205 16.03 15.02 4.02
N GLY A 206 15.43 14.15 3.20
CA GLY A 206 14.53 14.51 2.12
C GLY A 206 13.08 14.67 2.57
N ASP A 207 12.18 14.70 1.58
CA ASP A 207 10.75 14.87 1.81
C ASP A 207 10.12 13.70 2.57
N LYS A 208 9.06 14.02 3.31
CA LYS A 208 8.24 13.05 4.04
C LYS A 208 7.12 12.55 3.14
N ALA A 209 7.34 11.42 2.47
CA ALA A 209 6.39 10.84 1.52
C ALA A 209 5.12 10.29 2.20
N SER A 210 5.22 9.84 3.44
CA SER A 210 4.08 9.33 4.22
C SER A 210 4.29 9.60 5.72
N PRO A 211 3.27 9.42 6.58
CA PRO A 211 3.43 9.57 8.03
C PRO A 211 4.60 8.77 8.61
N ASN A 212 4.92 7.60 8.05
CA ASN A 212 5.93 6.68 8.57
C ASN A 212 7.11 6.47 7.60
N THR A 213 7.27 7.36 6.62
CA THR A 213 8.31 7.25 5.60
C THR A 213 8.95 8.60 5.35
N ILE A 214 10.27 8.67 5.51
CA ILE A 214 11.09 9.85 5.24
C ILE A 214 12.20 9.47 4.27
N GLY A 215 12.50 10.34 3.29
CA GLY A 215 13.61 10.14 2.38
C GLY A 215 14.95 10.43 3.06
N LEU A 216 15.95 9.59 2.86
CA LEU A 216 17.33 9.83 3.28
C LEU A 216 18.26 9.62 2.09
N ASP A 217 18.99 10.67 1.71
CA ASP A 217 20.07 10.56 0.73
C ASP A 217 21.40 10.41 1.48
N VAL A 218 22.02 9.24 1.36
CA VAL A 218 23.26 8.90 2.07
C VAL A 218 24.43 8.90 1.10
N THR A 219 25.38 9.82 1.29
CA THR A 219 26.55 9.99 0.43
C THR A 219 27.83 9.83 1.22
N ARG A 220 28.72 8.94 0.79
CA ARG A 220 30.06 8.84 1.37
C ARG A 220 30.88 10.09 1.05
N VAL A 221 31.45 10.73 2.07
CA VAL A 221 32.28 11.94 1.94
C VAL A 221 33.75 11.72 2.32
N LYS A 222 34.08 10.62 3.00
CA LYS A 222 35.46 10.23 3.35
C LYS A 222 35.62 8.71 3.36
#